data_AF-A0A7W1LSM9-F1
#
_entry.id   AF-A0A7W1LSM9-F1
#
_cell.length_a   1.000
_cell.length_b   1.000
_cell.length_c   1.000
_cell.angle_alpha   90.00
_cell.angle_beta   90.00
_cell.angle_gamma   90.00
#
_symmetry.space_group_name_H-M   'P 1'
#
loop_
_entity.id
_entity.type
_entity.pdbx_description
1 polymer ?
#
loop_
_entity_poly.entity_id
_entity_poly.type
_entity_poly.pdbx_seq_one_letter_code
_entity_poly.pdbx_strand_id
1 'polypeptide(L)'
;KQKIARAAIPYHIPDGRELGARLAGVHAVVHLVYTSGHHAAGDEVVRVDLCEEAVRLARLLVDLVPGEAGSEALLALLLLTDARRPARLADDGSLVPLEDQDRRRWHRAAVDEGVALLRRSLDRSDGVGDPYQLQAAIAACHSTAPSFAATDWREIVRLYGILADVHPNPIVDLNAAVALAEVDGPAAALDALDRVDASARSHLWQAGRGEMLLRLGRRVDAAEVFSAALADAPTDAERRHLRTRLDAARAASAPES
;
A
#
# COMPACT_ATOMS: atom_id res chain seq x y z
N LYS A 1 22.83 29.99 9.43
CA LYS A 1 22.06 30.94 8.57
C LYS A 1 22.96 31.89 7.73
N GLN A 2 24.15 31.47 7.26
CA GLN A 2 25.10 32.40 6.61
C GLN A 2 25.81 31.88 5.35
N LYS A 3 25.28 30.83 4.69
CA LYS A 3 25.82 30.32 3.41
C LYS A 3 24.83 30.36 2.23
N ILE A 4 23.54 30.62 2.46
CA ILE A 4 22.50 30.66 1.39
C ILE A 4 22.33 32.08 0.81
N ALA A 5 22.75 33.13 1.52
CA ALA A 5 22.62 34.52 1.04
C ALA A 5 23.64 34.95 -0.03
N ARG A 6 24.61 34.09 -0.40
CA ARG A 6 25.73 34.46 -1.27
C ARG A 6 25.75 33.75 -2.63
N ALA A 7 24.81 32.84 -2.87
CA ALA A 7 24.57 32.25 -4.18
C ALA A 7 23.33 32.94 -4.75
N ALA A 8 23.53 33.96 -5.58
CA ALA A 8 22.47 34.57 -6.38
C ALA A 8 22.02 33.58 -7.47
N ILE A 9 21.49 32.42 -7.06
CA ILE A 9 20.77 31.52 -7.94
C ILE A 9 19.41 32.19 -8.14
N PRO A 10 19.10 32.70 -9.35
CA PRO A 10 17.79 33.27 -9.60
C PRO A 10 16.75 32.21 -9.25
N TYR A 11 15.79 32.56 -8.40
CA TYR A 11 14.58 31.76 -8.24
C TYR A 11 13.82 31.85 -9.56
N HIS A 12 14.14 30.96 -10.49
CA HIS A 12 13.49 30.86 -11.78
C HIS A 12 12.17 30.12 -11.57
N ILE A 13 11.06 30.78 -11.91
CA ILE A 13 9.76 30.13 -12.00
C ILE A 13 9.88 29.11 -13.14
N PRO A 14 9.82 27.80 -12.87
CA PRO A 14 9.99 26.79 -13.91
C PRO A 14 8.93 26.97 -15.00
N ASP A 15 9.28 26.72 -16.25
CA ASP A 15 8.27 26.60 -17.30
C ASP A 15 7.36 25.37 -17.05
N GLY A 16 6.27 25.22 -17.79
CA GLY A 16 5.29 24.16 -17.54
C GLY A 16 5.84 22.73 -17.62
N ARG A 17 6.89 22.47 -18.41
CA ARG A 17 7.52 21.15 -18.53
C ARG A 17 8.52 20.90 -17.42
N GLU A 18 9.32 21.91 -17.05
CA GLU A 18 10.21 21.83 -15.90
C GLU A 18 9.45 21.72 -14.58
N LEU A 19 8.29 22.35 -14.47
CA LEU A 19 7.41 22.24 -13.31
C LEU A 19 6.90 20.80 -13.14
N GLY A 20 6.42 20.17 -14.22
CA GLY A 20 5.97 18.78 -14.19
C GLY A 20 7.06 17.80 -13.72
N ALA A 21 8.28 17.92 -14.27
CA ALA A 21 9.40 17.07 -13.87
C ALA A 21 9.81 17.28 -12.40
N ARG A 22 9.79 18.53 -11.91
CA ARG A 22 10.08 18.83 -10.50
C ARG A 22 8.98 18.29 -9.57
N LEU A 23 7.72 18.40 -9.99
CA LEU A 23 6.58 17.90 -9.22
C LEU A 23 6.63 16.38 -9.04
N ALA A 24 6.97 15.61 -10.07
CA ALA A 24 7.12 14.16 -9.96
C ALA A 24 8.13 13.76 -8.86
N GLY A 25 9.27 14.48 -8.77
CA GLY A 25 10.23 14.29 -7.70
C GLY A 25 9.71 14.65 -6.31
N VAL A 26 8.94 15.74 -6.20
CA VAL A 26 8.29 16.15 -4.95
C VAL A 26 7.23 15.13 -4.52
N HIS A 27 6.41 14.64 -5.45
CA HIS A 27 5.43 13.58 -5.20
C HIS A 27 6.10 12.33 -4.65
N ALA A 28 7.20 11.88 -5.26
CA ALA A 28 7.96 10.73 -4.78
C ALA A 28 8.49 10.92 -3.36
N VAL A 29 8.99 12.12 -3.01
CA VAL A 29 9.45 12.44 -1.65
C VAL A 29 8.28 12.43 -0.65
N VAL A 30 7.15 13.06 -0.98
CA VAL A 30 5.98 13.07 -0.10
C VAL A 30 5.43 11.66 0.11
N HIS A 31 5.35 10.86 -0.95
CA HIS A 31 4.95 9.47 -0.86
C HIS A 31 5.94 8.65 0.00
N LEU A 32 7.25 8.86 -0.15
CA LEU A 32 8.26 8.20 0.66
C LEU A 32 8.15 8.57 2.15
N VAL A 33 7.90 9.83 2.48
CA VAL A 33 7.67 10.27 3.87
C VAL A 33 6.49 9.49 4.45
N TYR A 34 5.40 9.37 3.68
CA TYR A 34 4.22 8.62 4.10
C TYR A 34 4.49 7.12 4.31
N THR A 35 5.14 6.45 3.35
CA THR A 35 5.45 5.01 3.46
C THR A 35 6.49 4.72 4.54
N SER A 36 7.40 5.65 4.82
CA SER A 36 8.36 5.52 5.94
C SER A 36 7.66 5.52 7.29
N GLY A 37 6.58 6.29 7.44
CA GLY A 37 5.72 6.25 8.63
C GLY A 37 5.06 4.88 8.87
N HIS A 38 4.97 4.03 7.85
CA HIS A 38 4.45 2.65 7.97
C HIS A 38 5.53 1.64 8.40
N HIS A 39 6.81 1.86 8.08
CA HIS A 39 7.89 0.87 8.25
C HIS A 39 8.81 1.11 9.45
N ALA A 40 8.79 2.30 10.08
CA ALA A 40 9.75 2.65 11.13
C ALA A 40 9.45 1.99 12.49
N ALA A 41 10.27 1.01 12.88
CA ALA A 41 10.26 0.38 14.20
C ALA A 41 10.65 1.38 15.32
N GLY A 42 9.96 1.32 16.46
CA GLY A 42 10.47 1.87 17.74
C GLY A 42 9.63 2.91 18.46
N ASP A 43 9.01 3.89 17.80
CA ASP A 43 8.30 4.98 18.50
C ASP A 43 6.98 5.34 17.81
N GLU A 44 5.86 5.03 18.45
CA GLU A 44 4.52 5.14 17.87
C GLU A 44 4.11 6.59 17.58
N VAL A 45 4.63 7.54 18.37
CA VAL A 45 4.37 8.98 18.21
C VAL A 45 4.99 9.53 16.92
N VAL A 46 6.25 9.16 16.64
CA VAL A 46 6.98 9.62 15.44
C VAL A 46 6.33 9.10 14.14
N ARG A 47 5.60 7.97 14.18
CA ARG A 47 4.94 7.36 13.00
C ARG A 47 3.69 8.12 12.55
N VAL A 48 2.88 8.57 13.51
CA VAL A 48 1.66 9.33 13.25
C VAL A 48 2.03 10.67 12.64
N ASP A 49 3.02 11.34 13.23
CA ASP A 49 3.51 12.63 12.78
C ASP A 49 3.96 12.61 11.31
N LEU A 50 4.69 11.58 10.86
CA LEU A 50 5.13 11.49 9.46
C LEU A 50 3.98 11.30 8.46
N CYS A 51 2.97 10.51 8.83
CA CYS A 51 1.83 10.28 7.94
C CYS A 51 0.94 11.52 7.85
N GLU A 52 0.67 12.16 8.99
CA GLU A 52 -0.06 13.42 9.05
C GLU A 52 0.68 14.53 8.30
N GLU A 53 2.01 14.61 8.46
CA GLU A 53 2.84 15.58 7.75
C GLU A 53 2.83 15.34 6.24
N ALA A 54 2.92 14.09 5.78
CA ALA A 54 2.83 13.78 4.35
C ALA A 54 1.46 14.17 3.77
N VAL A 55 0.36 13.91 4.49
CA VAL A 55 -0.98 14.38 4.09
C VAL A 55 -1.03 15.91 4.06
N ARG A 56 -0.46 16.59 5.05
CA ARG A 56 -0.39 18.05 5.10
C ARG A 56 0.40 18.62 3.92
N LEU A 57 1.53 18.01 3.56
CA LEU A 57 2.33 18.39 2.41
C LEU A 57 1.59 18.14 1.09
N ALA A 58 0.91 17.00 0.94
CA ALA A 58 0.11 16.70 -0.24
C ALA A 58 -1.05 17.70 -0.42
N ARG A 59 -1.73 18.10 0.67
CA ARG A 59 -2.73 19.18 0.64
C ARG A 59 -2.13 20.50 0.16
N LEU A 60 -0.97 20.88 0.70
CA LEU A 60 -0.27 22.09 0.28
C LEU A 60 0.09 22.07 -1.20
N LEU A 61 0.45 20.91 -1.77
CA LEU A 61 0.72 20.79 -3.21
C LEU A 61 -0.53 21.03 -4.05
N VAL A 62 -1.67 20.46 -3.66
CA VAL A 62 -2.97 20.68 -4.34
C VAL A 62 -3.36 22.16 -4.30
N ASP A 63 -3.13 22.85 -3.18
CA ASP A 63 -3.42 24.28 -3.04
C ASP A 63 -2.47 25.17 -3.86
N LEU A 64 -1.18 24.82 -3.93
CA LEU A 64 -0.16 25.59 -4.67
C LEU A 64 -0.22 25.40 -6.18
N VAL A 65 -0.68 24.24 -6.66
CA VAL A 65 -0.73 23.90 -8.08
C VAL A 65 -2.13 23.37 -8.45
N PRO A 66 -3.17 24.23 -8.37
CA PRO A 66 -4.54 23.79 -8.54
C PRO A 66 -4.77 23.22 -9.93
N GLY A 67 -5.37 22.04 -9.97
CA GLY A 67 -5.73 21.37 -11.22
C GLY A 67 -4.63 20.53 -11.85
N GLU A 68 -3.50 20.34 -11.17
CA GLU A 68 -2.48 19.36 -11.53
C GLU A 68 -2.91 17.96 -11.05
N ALA A 69 -3.11 17.04 -11.99
CA ALA A 69 -3.74 15.75 -11.72
C ALA A 69 -2.93 14.85 -10.78
N GLY A 70 -1.59 14.87 -10.86
CA GLY A 70 -0.71 14.03 -10.03
C GLY A 70 -0.78 14.39 -8.55
N SER A 71 -0.85 15.68 -8.21
CA SER A 71 -0.99 16.16 -6.82
C SER A 71 -2.33 15.74 -6.23
N GLU A 72 -3.42 15.83 -6.99
CA GLU A 72 -4.73 15.32 -6.57
C GLU A 72 -4.72 13.80 -6.38
N ALA A 73 -4.06 13.05 -7.29
CA ALA A 73 -3.93 11.60 -7.22
C ALA A 73 -3.13 11.14 -6.00
N LEU A 74 -2.00 11.79 -5.73
CA LEU A 74 -1.17 11.50 -4.56
C LEU A 74 -1.96 11.74 -3.28
N LEU A 75 -2.62 12.90 -3.14
CA LEU A 75 -3.42 13.18 -1.95
C LEU A 75 -4.56 12.16 -1.80
N ALA A 76 -5.23 11.78 -2.89
CA ALA A 76 -6.24 10.74 -2.88
C ALA A 76 -5.68 9.41 -2.35
N LEU A 77 -4.54 8.96 -2.87
CA LEU A 77 -3.86 7.74 -2.42
C LEU A 77 -3.57 7.79 -0.91
N LEU A 78 -3.01 8.90 -0.43
CA LEU A 78 -2.66 9.06 0.98
C LEU A 78 -3.92 8.98 1.86
N LEU A 79 -4.97 9.75 1.53
CA LEU A 79 -6.21 9.77 2.31
C LEU A 79 -6.92 8.41 2.32
N LEU A 80 -7.03 7.74 1.17
CA LEU A 80 -7.68 6.43 1.06
C LEU A 80 -6.90 5.36 1.84
N THR A 81 -5.57 5.41 1.78
CA THR A 81 -4.72 4.51 2.53
C THR A 81 -4.80 4.79 4.04
N ASP A 82 -4.82 6.05 4.43
CA ASP A 82 -4.81 6.49 5.83
C ASP A 82 -6.16 6.28 6.52
N ALA A 83 -7.27 6.33 5.77
CA ALA A 83 -8.62 6.24 6.31
C ALA A 83 -8.86 5.01 7.20
N ARG A 84 -8.16 3.90 6.94
CA ARG A 84 -8.25 2.65 7.72
C ARG A 84 -7.32 2.59 8.94
N ARG A 85 -6.46 3.60 9.17
CA ARG A 85 -5.47 3.62 10.27
C ARG A 85 -6.05 3.17 11.61
N PRO A 86 -7.23 3.64 12.06
CA PRO A 86 -7.78 3.24 13.36
C PRO A 86 -8.12 1.75 13.46
N ALA A 87 -8.20 1.01 12.35
CA ALA A 87 -8.58 -0.40 12.31
C ALA A 87 -7.40 -1.35 12.06
N ARG A 88 -6.18 -0.85 11.83
CA ARG A 88 -5.03 -1.69 11.45
C ARG A 88 -4.40 -2.47 12.60
N LEU A 89 -4.57 -1.98 13.82
CA LEU A 89 -4.05 -2.58 15.04
C LEU A 89 -5.21 -2.88 16.00
N ALA A 90 -5.11 -4.02 16.68
CA ALA A 90 -5.93 -4.31 17.85
C ALA A 90 -5.36 -3.60 19.09
N ASP A 91 -6.09 -3.64 20.19
CA ASP A 91 -5.71 -2.96 21.44
C ASP A 91 -4.40 -3.50 22.05
N ASP A 92 -4.03 -4.74 21.70
CA ASP A 92 -2.76 -5.37 22.08
C ASP A 92 -1.60 -5.05 21.12
N GLY A 93 -1.83 -4.18 20.13
CA GLY A 93 -0.86 -3.79 19.11
C GLY A 93 -0.56 -4.89 18.08
N SER A 94 -1.40 -5.93 17.96
CA SER A 94 -1.31 -6.91 16.87
C SER A 94 -1.88 -6.36 15.56
N LEU A 95 -1.33 -6.81 14.43
CA LEU A 95 -1.85 -6.45 13.10
C LEU A 95 -3.21 -7.12 12.88
N VAL A 96 -4.17 -6.33 12.39
CA VAL A 96 -5.50 -6.80 11.97
C VAL A 96 -5.50 -6.96 10.43
N PRO A 97 -5.64 -8.20 9.91
CA PRO A 97 -5.77 -8.46 8.47
C PRO A 97 -6.92 -7.66 7.85
N LEU A 98 -6.80 -7.29 6.57
CA LEU A 98 -7.76 -6.40 5.91
C LEU A 98 -9.19 -6.96 5.92
N GLU A 99 -9.33 -8.28 5.83
CA GLU A 99 -10.58 -9.03 5.90
C GLU A 99 -11.28 -8.92 7.27
N ASP A 100 -10.49 -8.72 8.33
CA ASP A 100 -10.95 -8.69 9.72
C ASP A 100 -11.09 -7.26 10.28
N GLN A 101 -10.68 -6.23 9.51
CA GLN A 101 -10.78 -4.84 9.94
C GLN A 101 -12.23 -4.38 10.10
N ASP A 102 -12.57 -3.80 11.25
CA ASP A 102 -13.85 -3.15 11.45
C ASP A 102 -13.93 -1.86 10.62
N ARG A 103 -14.57 -1.96 9.45
CA ARG A 103 -14.76 -0.84 8.52
C ARG A 103 -15.56 0.33 9.09
N ARG A 104 -16.30 0.14 10.20
CA ARG A 104 -16.98 1.24 10.90
C ARG A 104 -16.01 2.20 11.59
N ARG A 105 -14.78 1.74 11.87
CA ARG A 105 -13.69 2.56 12.43
C ARG A 105 -12.94 3.35 11.35
N TRP A 106 -13.25 3.15 10.07
CA TRP A 106 -12.57 3.87 8.99
C TRP A 106 -13.07 5.31 8.91
N HIS A 107 -12.15 6.25 8.65
CA HIS A 107 -12.47 7.67 8.50
C HIS A 107 -13.23 7.93 7.21
N ARG A 108 -14.57 7.87 7.29
CA ARG A 108 -15.47 8.07 6.14
C ARG A 108 -15.22 9.38 5.40
N ALA A 109 -14.99 10.48 6.12
CA ALA A 109 -14.68 11.77 5.49
C ALA A 109 -13.41 11.73 4.62
N ALA A 110 -12.35 11.03 5.06
CA ALA A 110 -11.13 10.86 4.28
C ALA A 110 -11.35 9.97 3.04
N VAL A 111 -12.19 8.93 3.16
CA VAL A 111 -12.59 8.10 2.00
C VAL A 111 -13.36 8.94 0.98
N ASP A 112 -14.38 9.68 1.42
CA ASP A 112 -15.23 10.48 0.54
C ASP A 112 -14.42 11.59 -0.16
N GLU A 113 -13.52 12.25 0.57
CA GLU A 113 -12.60 13.24 0.02
C GLU A 113 -11.62 12.62 -0.98
N GLY A 114 -10.98 11.49 -0.63
CA GLY A 114 -10.03 10.80 -1.48
C GLY A 114 -10.65 10.32 -2.79
N VAL A 115 -11.88 9.81 -2.75
CA VAL A 115 -12.65 9.44 -3.95
C VAL A 115 -12.96 10.67 -4.80
N ALA A 116 -13.34 11.80 -4.19
CA ALA A 116 -13.62 13.02 -4.92
C ALA A 116 -12.37 13.60 -5.61
N LEU A 117 -11.21 13.56 -4.93
CA LEU A 117 -9.91 13.94 -5.50
C LEU A 117 -9.51 13.05 -6.67
N LEU A 118 -9.62 11.72 -6.49
CA LEU A 118 -9.29 10.77 -7.54
C LEU A 118 -10.14 10.99 -8.80
N ARG A 119 -11.44 11.24 -8.65
CA ARG A 119 -12.32 11.55 -9.79
C ARG A 119 -11.86 12.79 -10.55
N ARG A 120 -11.60 13.90 -9.84
CA ARG A 120 -11.10 15.13 -10.47
C ARG A 120 -9.76 14.94 -11.17
N SER A 121 -8.87 14.17 -10.55
CA SER A 121 -7.57 13.83 -11.12
C SER A 121 -7.74 13.06 -12.43
N LEU A 122 -8.58 12.02 -12.45
CA LEU A 122 -8.83 11.20 -13.65
C LEU A 122 -9.48 12.01 -14.78
N ASP A 123 -10.44 12.89 -14.46
CA ASP A 123 -11.11 13.76 -15.43
C ASP A 123 -10.13 14.71 -16.15
N ARG A 124 -8.96 14.99 -15.56
CA ARG A 124 -7.94 15.90 -16.08
C ARG A 124 -6.75 15.20 -16.76
N SER A 125 -6.71 13.87 -16.75
CA SER A 125 -5.57 13.11 -17.25
C SER A 125 -5.61 12.80 -18.74
N ASP A 126 -6.68 13.20 -19.46
CA ASP A 126 -6.88 12.89 -20.89
C ASP A 126 -6.67 11.39 -21.24
N GLY A 127 -6.92 10.50 -20.29
CA GLY A 127 -6.72 9.05 -20.42
C GLY A 127 -5.29 8.54 -20.24
N VAL A 128 -4.32 9.40 -19.88
CA VAL A 128 -2.96 9.00 -19.53
C VAL A 128 -2.91 8.64 -18.04
N GLY A 129 -2.84 7.34 -17.73
CA GLY A 129 -2.80 6.85 -16.35
C GLY A 129 -1.45 7.14 -15.68
N ASP A 130 -1.49 7.84 -14.55
CA ASP A 130 -0.36 8.03 -13.65
C ASP A 130 -0.29 6.92 -12.55
N PRO A 131 0.90 6.52 -12.07
CA PRO A 131 1.03 5.50 -11.04
C PRO A 131 0.25 5.79 -9.75
N TYR A 132 0.21 7.04 -9.29
CA TYR A 132 -0.56 7.41 -8.11
C TYR A 132 -2.07 7.34 -8.37
N GLN A 133 -2.54 7.65 -9.59
CA GLN A 133 -3.95 7.47 -9.94
C GLN A 133 -4.36 6.00 -9.88
N LEU A 134 -3.53 5.11 -10.41
CA LEU A 134 -3.79 3.67 -10.41
C LEU A 134 -3.75 3.09 -8.98
N GLN A 135 -2.76 3.49 -8.19
CA GLN A 135 -2.67 3.11 -6.78
C GLN A 135 -3.86 3.65 -5.96
N ALA A 136 -4.26 4.91 -6.19
CA ALA A 136 -5.42 5.50 -5.54
C ALA A 136 -6.72 4.79 -5.95
N ALA A 137 -6.86 4.38 -7.22
CA ALA A 137 -8.01 3.60 -7.69
C ALA A 137 -8.09 2.23 -7.01
N ILE A 138 -6.96 1.53 -6.85
CA ILE A 138 -6.90 0.27 -6.09
C ILE A 138 -7.30 0.52 -4.63
N ALA A 139 -6.75 1.56 -4.00
CA ALA A 139 -7.11 1.94 -2.63
C ALA A 139 -8.60 2.30 -2.49
N ALA A 140 -9.19 2.95 -3.50
CA ALA A 140 -10.61 3.28 -3.55
C ALA A 140 -11.49 2.03 -3.65
N CYS A 141 -11.10 1.02 -4.44
CA CYS A 141 -11.82 -0.25 -4.52
C CYS A 141 -11.94 -0.91 -3.14
N HIS A 142 -10.85 -0.94 -2.37
CA HIS A 142 -10.89 -1.41 -1.00
C HIS A 142 -11.73 -0.51 -0.09
N SER A 143 -11.51 0.80 -0.15
CA SER A 143 -12.06 1.76 0.82
C SER A 143 -13.57 1.99 0.69
N THR A 144 -14.11 1.79 -0.51
CA THR A 144 -15.53 2.02 -0.82
C THR A 144 -16.39 0.77 -0.70
N ALA A 145 -15.78 -0.43 -0.72
CA ALA A 145 -16.52 -1.67 -0.58
C ALA A 145 -17.18 -1.78 0.83
N PRO A 146 -18.40 -2.35 0.93
CA PRO A 146 -19.07 -2.51 2.23
C PRO A 146 -18.45 -3.63 3.08
N SER A 147 -17.72 -4.56 2.47
CA SER A 147 -17.03 -5.66 3.15
C SER A 147 -15.83 -6.14 2.31
N PHE A 148 -14.98 -6.99 2.88
CA PHE A 148 -13.89 -7.62 2.14
C PHE A 148 -14.40 -8.45 0.95
N ALA A 149 -15.38 -9.33 1.19
CA ALA A 149 -15.98 -10.18 0.15
C ALA A 149 -16.68 -9.38 -0.97
N ALA A 150 -17.17 -8.17 -0.69
CA ALA A 150 -17.80 -7.29 -1.68
C ALA A 150 -16.80 -6.35 -2.39
N THR A 151 -15.50 -6.49 -2.13
CA THR A 151 -14.46 -5.73 -2.85
C THR A 151 -14.43 -6.19 -4.31
N ASP A 152 -14.32 -5.25 -5.25
CA ASP A 152 -14.17 -5.59 -6.67
C ASP A 152 -12.74 -6.05 -6.97
N TRP A 153 -12.46 -7.32 -6.66
CA TRP A 153 -11.15 -7.92 -6.85
C TRP A 153 -10.75 -8.02 -8.33
N ARG A 154 -11.74 -8.16 -9.24
CA ARG A 154 -11.46 -8.19 -10.68
C ARG A 154 -10.95 -6.84 -11.16
N GLU A 155 -11.57 -5.76 -10.69
CA GLU A 155 -11.09 -4.41 -10.97
C GLU A 155 -9.70 -4.16 -10.38
N ILE A 156 -9.44 -4.61 -9.15
CA ILE A 156 -8.10 -4.49 -8.53
C ILE A 156 -7.03 -5.21 -9.36
N VAL A 157 -7.29 -6.46 -9.80
CA VAL A 157 -6.36 -7.21 -10.65
C VAL A 157 -6.13 -6.49 -11.99
N ARG A 158 -7.19 -5.94 -12.61
CA ARG A 158 -7.09 -5.14 -13.83
C ARG A 158 -6.21 -3.91 -13.64
N LEU A 159 -6.43 -3.17 -12.56
CA LEU A 159 -5.67 -1.96 -12.22
C LEU A 159 -4.19 -2.27 -11.93
N TYR A 160 -3.90 -3.39 -11.26
CA TYR A 160 -2.52 -3.84 -11.07
C TYR A 160 -1.84 -4.17 -12.40
N GLY A 161 -2.54 -4.80 -13.35
CA GLY A 161 -2.01 -5.06 -14.69
C GLY A 161 -1.61 -3.77 -15.41
N ILE A 162 -2.48 -2.75 -15.39
CA ILE A 162 -2.17 -1.43 -15.97
C ILE A 162 -1.00 -0.77 -15.22
N LEU A 163 -0.95 -0.88 -13.88
CA LEU A 163 0.12 -0.31 -13.08
C LEU A 163 1.48 -0.96 -13.37
N ALA A 164 1.50 -2.27 -13.59
CA ALA A 164 2.72 -2.99 -13.96
C ALA A 164 3.26 -2.54 -15.33
N ASP A 165 2.37 -2.23 -16.28
CA ASP A 165 2.76 -1.71 -17.61
C ASP A 165 3.30 -0.27 -17.53
N VAL A 166 2.64 0.59 -16.75
CA VAL A 166 3.01 2.02 -16.64
C VAL A 166 4.22 2.23 -15.72
N HIS A 167 4.34 1.44 -14.67
CA HIS A 167 5.40 1.54 -13.66
C HIS A 167 5.90 0.14 -13.26
N PRO A 168 6.75 -0.49 -14.09
CA PRO A 168 7.31 -1.80 -13.81
C PRO A 168 8.04 -1.83 -12.46
N ASN A 169 7.50 -2.59 -11.50
CA ASN A 169 8.04 -2.69 -10.16
C ASN A 169 7.71 -4.07 -9.56
N PRO A 170 8.70 -4.85 -9.13
CA PRO A 170 8.49 -6.18 -8.54
C PRO A 170 7.51 -6.23 -7.34
N ILE A 171 7.37 -5.13 -6.61
CA ILE A 171 6.38 -5.02 -5.51
C ILE A 171 4.95 -4.91 -6.04
N VAL A 172 4.75 -4.31 -7.23
CA VAL A 172 3.45 -4.28 -7.90
C VAL A 172 3.06 -5.70 -8.31
N ASP A 173 3.98 -6.47 -8.87
CA ASP A 173 3.75 -7.88 -9.24
C ASP A 173 3.41 -8.76 -8.04
N LEU A 174 4.13 -8.56 -6.92
CA LEU A 174 3.83 -9.23 -5.65
C LEU A 174 2.39 -8.94 -5.19
N ASN A 175 2.00 -7.67 -5.15
CA ASN A 175 0.66 -7.29 -4.71
C ASN A 175 -0.44 -7.79 -5.66
N ALA A 176 -0.18 -7.77 -6.97
CA ALA A 176 -1.08 -8.31 -8.00
C ALA A 176 -1.30 -9.82 -7.81
N ALA A 177 -0.23 -10.57 -7.52
CA ALA A 177 -0.30 -12.01 -7.26
C ALA A 177 -1.16 -12.33 -6.02
N VAL A 178 -1.07 -11.52 -4.95
CA VAL A 178 -1.94 -11.66 -3.78
C VAL A 178 -3.40 -11.36 -4.11
N ALA A 179 -3.69 -10.30 -4.86
CA ALA A 179 -5.05 -9.97 -5.29
C ALA A 179 -5.68 -11.05 -6.18
N LEU A 180 -4.86 -11.75 -6.98
CA LEU A 180 -5.30 -12.85 -7.85
C LEU A 180 -5.94 -14.00 -7.04
N ALA A 181 -5.54 -14.19 -5.78
CA ALA A 181 -6.08 -15.23 -4.91
C ALA A 181 -7.59 -15.09 -4.68
N GLU A 182 -8.10 -13.87 -4.75
CA GLU A 182 -9.53 -13.56 -4.54
C GLU A 182 -10.36 -13.69 -5.82
N VAL A 183 -9.71 -13.80 -6.99
CA VAL A 183 -10.37 -13.95 -8.28
C VAL A 183 -10.27 -15.38 -8.80
N ASP A 184 -9.05 -15.89 -8.90
CA ASP A 184 -8.72 -17.18 -9.53
C ASP A 184 -8.30 -18.25 -8.50
N GLY A 185 -8.28 -17.88 -7.22
CA GLY A 185 -8.00 -18.78 -6.11
C GLY A 185 -6.52 -18.90 -5.74
N PRO A 186 -6.23 -19.57 -4.61
CA PRO A 186 -4.89 -19.58 -4.01
C PRO A 186 -3.84 -20.32 -4.83
N ALA A 187 -4.23 -21.26 -5.70
CA ALA A 187 -3.29 -21.94 -6.60
C ALA A 187 -2.71 -20.99 -7.65
N ALA A 188 -3.57 -20.23 -8.34
CA ALA A 188 -3.15 -19.25 -9.35
C ALA A 188 -2.28 -18.14 -8.75
N ALA A 189 -2.63 -17.68 -7.55
CA ALA A 189 -1.83 -16.72 -6.80
C ALA A 189 -0.44 -17.26 -6.42
N LEU A 190 -0.36 -18.53 -5.99
CA LEU A 190 0.93 -19.16 -5.67
C LEU A 190 1.83 -19.25 -6.91
N ASP A 191 1.29 -19.66 -8.07
CA ASP A 191 2.03 -19.70 -9.33
C ASP A 191 2.48 -18.32 -9.81
N ALA A 192 1.71 -17.27 -9.52
CA ALA A 192 2.08 -15.88 -9.79
C ALA A 192 3.21 -15.42 -8.84
N LEU A 193 3.09 -15.70 -7.54
CA LEU A 193 4.13 -15.41 -6.54
C LEU A 193 5.47 -16.06 -6.88
N ASP A 194 5.45 -17.27 -7.46
CA ASP A 194 6.67 -18.01 -7.82
C ASP A 194 7.45 -17.37 -8.97
N ARG A 195 6.76 -16.56 -9.78
CA ARG A 195 7.31 -15.82 -10.91
C ARG A 195 7.77 -14.40 -10.56
N VAL A 196 7.45 -13.91 -9.35
CA VAL A 196 7.93 -12.60 -8.88
C VAL A 196 9.45 -12.58 -8.85
N ASP A 197 10.02 -11.47 -9.34
CA ASP A 197 11.45 -11.23 -9.39
C ASP A 197 12.11 -11.40 -8.01
N ALA A 198 13.35 -11.91 -8.00
CA ALA A 198 14.07 -12.20 -6.76
C ALA A 198 14.25 -10.96 -5.87
N SER A 199 14.33 -9.75 -6.44
CA SER A 199 14.48 -8.50 -5.68
C SER A 199 13.28 -8.14 -4.80
N ALA A 200 12.08 -8.67 -5.09
CA ALA A 200 10.88 -8.48 -4.26
C ALA A 200 10.63 -9.61 -3.25
N ARG A 201 11.48 -10.66 -3.23
CA ARG A 201 11.30 -11.84 -2.35
C ARG A 201 11.72 -11.56 -0.91
N SER A 202 10.95 -10.70 -0.25
CA SER A 202 11.07 -10.33 1.17
C SER A 202 10.24 -11.25 2.08
N HIS A 203 10.24 -10.98 3.38
CA HIS A 203 9.34 -11.63 4.33
C HIS A 203 7.85 -11.46 3.96
N LEU A 204 7.46 -10.40 3.24
CA LEU A 204 6.09 -10.21 2.75
C LEU A 204 5.74 -11.18 1.61
N TRP A 205 6.69 -11.44 0.71
CA TRP A 205 6.53 -12.47 -0.34
C TRP A 205 6.41 -13.86 0.30
N GLN A 206 7.23 -14.15 1.31
CA GLN A 206 7.13 -15.39 2.08
C GLN A 206 5.76 -15.48 2.77
N ALA A 207 5.30 -14.43 3.46
CA ALA A 207 3.99 -14.38 4.10
C ALA A 207 2.85 -14.66 3.11
N GLY A 208 2.88 -14.02 1.93
CA GLY A 208 1.90 -14.25 0.86
C GLY A 208 1.89 -15.70 0.39
N ARG A 209 3.07 -16.31 0.17
CA ARG A 209 3.15 -17.74 -0.19
C ARG A 209 2.63 -18.65 0.91
N GLY A 210 3.01 -18.38 2.15
CA GLY A 210 2.54 -19.14 3.32
C GLY A 210 1.01 -19.13 3.40
N GLU A 211 0.38 -17.98 3.15
CA GLU A 211 -1.07 -17.85 3.13
C GLU A 211 -1.71 -18.69 2.02
N MET A 212 -1.17 -18.64 0.80
CA MET A 212 -1.69 -19.46 -0.30
C MET A 212 -1.54 -20.96 -0.03
N LEU A 213 -0.39 -21.38 0.50
CA LEU A 213 -0.13 -22.77 0.89
C LEU A 213 -1.11 -23.23 1.97
N LEU A 214 -1.37 -22.39 2.98
CA LEU A 214 -2.31 -22.70 4.04
C LEU A 214 -3.74 -22.84 3.51
N ARG A 215 -4.18 -21.93 2.63
CA ARG A 215 -5.50 -22.00 1.96
C ARG A 215 -5.65 -23.23 1.07
N LEU A 216 -4.55 -23.75 0.52
CA LEU A 216 -4.49 -25.00 -0.24
C LEU A 216 -4.40 -26.26 0.65
N GLY A 217 -4.33 -26.10 1.97
CA GLY A 217 -4.15 -27.22 2.91
C GLY A 217 -2.72 -27.77 2.97
N ARG A 218 -1.75 -27.15 2.31
CA ARG A 218 -0.32 -27.52 2.30
C ARG A 218 0.38 -27.00 3.56
N ARG A 219 -0.04 -27.53 4.70
CA ARG A 219 0.30 -27.00 6.04
C ARG A 219 1.78 -27.08 6.41
N VAL A 220 2.45 -28.18 6.06
CA VAL A 220 3.90 -28.35 6.32
C VAL A 220 4.67 -27.27 5.57
N ASP A 221 4.45 -27.15 4.27
CA ASP A 221 5.06 -26.13 3.42
C ASP A 221 4.74 -24.70 3.93
N ALA A 222 3.49 -24.45 4.34
CA ALA A 222 3.09 -23.16 4.89
C ALA A 222 3.86 -22.83 6.18
N ALA A 223 4.02 -23.80 7.09
CA ALA A 223 4.75 -23.63 8.33
C ALA A 223 6.25 -23.33 8.09
N GLU A 224 6.87 -24.00 7.12
CA GLU A 224 8.26 -23.72 6.74
C GLU A 224 8.43 -22.27 6.25
N VAL A 225 7.55 -21.84 5.35
CA VAL A 225 7.60 -20.49 4.78
C VAL A 225 7.28 -19.42 5.82
N PHE A 226 6.27 -19.62 6.68
CA PHE A 226 5.99 -18.68 7.78
C PHE A 226 7.13 -18.60 8.79
N SER A 227 7.85 -19.70 9.04
CA SER A 227 9.03 -19.69 9.91
C SER A 227 10.17 -18.85 9.31
N ALA A 228 10.37 -18.91 7.99
CA ALA A 228 11.34 -18.04 7.30
C ALA A 228 10.90 -16.57 7.37
N ALA A 229 9.62 -16.28 7.08
CA ALA A 229 9.08 -14.92 7.13
C ALA A 229 9.25 -14.29 8.52
N LEU A 230 9.01 -15.09 9.56
CA LEU A 230 9.13 -14.66 10.94
C LEU A 230 10.58 -14.28 11.33
N ALA A 231 11.58 -14.96 10.76
CA ALA A 231 12.99 -14.66 11.02
C ALA A 231 13.41 -13.32 10.43
N ASP A 232 12.83 -12.94 9.29
CA ASP A 232 13.17 -11.73 8.52
C ASP A 232 12.22 -10.54 8.82
N ALA A 233 11.22 -10.74 9.68
CA ALA A 233 10.22 -9.71 10.00
C ALA A 233 10.83 -8.55 10.82
N PRO A 234 10.69 -7.29 10.36
CA PRO A 234 11.37 -6.15 10.96
C PRO A 234 10.71 -5.63 12.24
N THR A 235 9.39 -5.83 12.41
CA THR A 235 8.65 -5.30 13.56
C THR A 235 8.06 -6.38 14.45
N ASP A 236 7.85 -6.08 15.73
CA ASP A 236 7.23 -7.02 16.68
C ASP A 236 5.76 -7.31 16.34
N ALA A 237 5.05 -6.35 15.73
CA ALA A 237 3.68 -6.55 15.27
C ALA A 237 3.60 -7.57 14.13
N GLU A 238 4.51 -7.49 13.15
CA GLU A 238 4.63 -8.49 12.08
C GLU A 238 5.07 -9.85 12.63
N ARG A 239 6.03 -9.89 13.56
CA ARG A 239 6.44 -11.15 14.21
C ARG A 239 5.29 -11.83 14.94
N ARG A 240 4.46 -11.07 15.67
CA ARG A 240 3.26 -11.62 16.34
C ARG A 240 2.26 -12.17 15.32
N HIS A 241 2.01 -11.44 14.24
CA HIS A 241 1.13 -11.88 13.17
C HIS A 241 1.65 -13.18 12.53
N LEU A 242 2.92 -13.22 12.11
CA LEU A 242 3.53 -14.40 11.49
C LEU A 242 3.62 -15.59 12.42
N ARG A 243 3.83 -15.37 13.73
CA ARG A 243 3.74 -16.43 14.75
C ARG A 243 2.34 -17.04 14.77
N THR A 244 1.30 -16.21 14.76
CA THR A 244 -0.09 -16.67 14.74
C THR A 244 -0.39 -17.50 13.50
N ARG A 245 0.08 -17.07 12.32
CA ARG A 245 -0.08 -17.84 11.07
C ARG A 245 0.70 -19.17 11.10
N LEU A 246 1.92 -19.16 11.63
CA LEU A 246 2.73 -20.36 11.83
C LEU A 246 2.04 -21.37 12.75
N ASP A 247 1.48 -20.90 13.87
CA ASP A 247 0.77 -21.74 14.81
C ASP A 247 -0.51 -22.31 14.19
N ALA A 248 -1.24 -21.52 13.39
CA ALA A 248 -2.39 -22.00 12.63
C ALA A 248 -2.02 -23.10 11.62
N ALA A 249 -0.89 -22.97 10.94
CA ALA A 249 -0.39 -24.02 10.04
C ALA A 249 -0.03 -25.31 10.79
N ARG A 250 0.54 -25.19 12.00
CA ARG A 250 0.95 -26.34 12.83
C ARG A 250 -0.21 -27.04 13.55
N ALA A 251 -1.18 -26.27 14.07
CA ALA A 251 -2.26 -26.79 14.91
C ALA A 251 -3.13 -27.84 14.22
N ALA A 252 -3.34 -27.71 12.91
CA ALA A 252 -4.15 -28.66 12.13
C ALA A 252 -3.34 -29.82 11.52
N SER A 253 -2.11 -30.04 12.02
CA SER A 253 -1.24 -31.17 11.66
C SER A 253 -1.02 -32.13 12.83
N ALA A 254 -1.60 -31.85 14.01
CA ALA A 254 -1.59 -32.79 15.13
C ALA A 254 -2.51 -33.99 14.78
N PRO A 255 -2.03 -35.25 14.85
CA PRO A 255 -2.92 -36.38 14.74
C PRO A 255 -3.91 -36.33 15.91
N GLU A 256 -5.21 -36.43 15.61
CA GLU A 256 -6.22 -36.78 16.62
C GLU A 256 -5.72 -38.05 17.32
N SER A 257 -5.42 -37.91 18.62
CA SER A 257 -4.97 -39.00 19.48
C SER A 257 -6.15 -39.78 20.02
#